data_AF-A0A0L0JK18-F1
#
_entry.id   AF-A0A0L0JK18-F1
#
_cell.length_a   1.000
_cell.length_b   1.000
_cell.length_c   1.000
_cell.angle_alpha   90.00
_cell.angle_beta   90.00
_cell.angle_gamma   90.00
#
_symmetry.space_group_name_H-M   'P 1'
#
loop_
_entity.id
_entity.type
_entity.pdbx_description
1 polymer ?
#
loop_
_entity_poly.entity_id
_entity_poly.type
_entity_poly.pdbx_seq_one_letter_code
_entity_poly.pdbx_strand_id
1 'polypeptide(L)'
;MILLKEPRTRRRRLGVLVGVTGLLATLLTAAPALAIPDPGDTPAAERKVSQSDRAEVAEAIAAGEIPGVGEIVHSANIKHLANVPKDVLRDKNSDLAFQGRYAFAGNYDGFRIFDISNPKAPRTVAQVLCPGSQNDVTVEGDLLFLSTDSSRSDASCNSTTQPATEKSSWEGMKIFDISDKRNPEYIAAVETPCGSHTHTLVPERRNIYLYVSSYSPNATYPDCQPPHDGISIIKVPRNAPEKAAMSNFTVLFPGEGPDGGGNPGSPTNPGVAKTTGCHDLTALPELDLAAGACMGDGILMSIKDPERPKIIDQVQDNVNFAFWHSATFNQKANKVVFTDELGGGGAATCNAEIGPNRGADGIYDIVGKGEKRGLVFRSYYKIPRHQASTENCVAHNGSLIPVKGRDLMVQAWYQGGVSVWEFTDSSNPREIAYFERGPDNATTLTSGGSWSAYYYNGYIYSNDISNGFDVLRIDDWRTDPAKWVRLDQLNVQTQPDYFGW
;
A
#
# COMPACT_ATOMS: atom_id res chain seq x y z
N MET A 1 17.40 -88.34 0.62
CA MET A 1 18.11 -89.38 1.40
C MET A 1 19.40 -88.74 1.94
N ILE A 2 19.42 -88.45 3.26
CA ILE A 2 20.59 -88.31 4.18
C ILE A 2 21.60 -87.16 3.86
N LEU A 3 21.61 -86.01 4.57
CA LEU A 3 22.32 -85.67 5.86
C LEU A 3 23.87 -85.70 5.69
N LEU A 4 24.75 -84.77 6.12
CA LEU A 4 24.89 -83.78 7.23
C LEU A 4 26.02 -82.78 6.82
N LYS A 5 26.13 -81.54 7.31
CA LYS A 5 26.56 -81.17 8.68
C LYS A 5 26.32 -79.68 8.96
N GLU A 6 25.74 -79.44 10.14
CA GLU A 6 25.86 -78.21 10.94
C GLU A 6 26.92 -78.48 12.04
N PRO A 7 27.49 -77.50 12.82
CA PRO A 7 26.66 -76.88 13.87
C PRO A 7 27.11 -75.52 14.47
N ARG A 8 26.25 -75.04 15.41
CA ARG A 8 26.50 -74.23 16.64
C ARG A 8 26.26 -72.71 16.59
N THR A 9 25.07 -72.24 17.03
CA THR A 9 24.66 -71.78 18.41
C THR A 9 25.25 -70.40 18.81
N ARG A 10 24.58 -69.43 19.47
CA ARG A 10 23.36 -69.39 20.31
C ARG A 10 22.98 -67.90 20.56
N ARG A 11 21.67 -67.61 20.51
CA ARG A 11 20.85 -66.66 21.32
C ARG A 11 21.52 -65.48 22.06
N ARG A 12 20.93 -64.27 21.92
CA ARG A 12 20.03 -63.66 22.94
C ARG A 12 19.31 -62.40 22.44
N ARG A 13 18.06 -62.27 22.91
CA ARG A 13 17.10 -61.17 22.75
C ARG A 13 17.59 -59.92 23.49
N LEU A 14 17.30 -58.72 22.98
CA LEU A 14 16.78 -57.60 23.76
C LEU A 14 15.98 -56.68 22.82
N GLY A 15 14.83 -56.21 23.29
CA GLY A 15 13.80 -55.55 22.48
C GLY A 15 14.18 -54.15 22.01
N VAL A 16 13.60 -53.76 20.87
CA VAL A 16 13.57 -52.37 20.42
C VAL A 16 12.14 -51.89 20.51
N LEU A 17 11.97 -50.89 21.37
CA LEU A 17 10.78 -50.06 21.54
C LEU A 17 10.29 -49.54 20.18
N VAL A 18 8.97 -49.58 20.00
CA VAL A 18 8.27 -48.81 18.97
C VAL A 18 8.43 -47.33 19.32
N GLY A 19 9.32 -46.64 18.61
CA GLY A 19 9.41 -45.18 18.61
C GLY A 19 8.62 -44.65 17.42
N VAL A 20 7.37 -44.25 17.65
CA VAL A 20 6.62 -43.40 16.71
C VAL A 20 7.28 -42.02 16.76
N THR A 21 8.20 -41.74 15.85
CA THR A 21 8.60 -40.36 15.55
C THR A 21 7.55 -39.78 14.63
N GLY A 22 6.59 -39.08 15.23
CA GLY A 22 5.65 -38.24 14.50
C GLY A 22 6.41 -37.18 13.72
N LEU A 23 6.18 -37.15 12.40
CA LEU A 23 6.41 -35.97 11.61
C LEU A 23 5.53 -34.83 12.17
N LEU A 24 6.13 -33.83 12.80
CA LEU A 24 5.54 -32.50 12.81
C LEU A 24 6.04 -31.78 11.56
N ALA A 25 5.33 -31.98 10.45
CA ALA A 25 5.31 -30.99 9.39
C ALA A 25 4.50 -29.81 9.94
N THR A 26 5.20 -28.74 10.34
CA THR A 26 4.58 -27.44 10.59
C THR A 26 4.08 -26.91 9.26
N LEU A 27 2.85 -27.29 8.90
CA LEU A 27 2.06 -26.61 7.89
C LEU A 27 1.75 -25.21 8.43
N LEU A 28 2.64 -24.26 8.16
CA LEU A 28 2.28 -22.85 8.09
C LEU A 28 1.32 -22.71 6.92
N THR A 29 0.03 -22.89 7.19
CA THR A 29 -0.99 -22.32 6.33
C THR A 29 -0.79 -20.82 6.42
N ALA A 30 -0.16 -20.23 5.42
CA ALA A 30 -0.28 -18.80 5.18
C ALA A 30 -1.79 -18.54 5.08
N ALA A 31 -2.36 -17.95 6.13
CA ALA A 31 -3.71 -17.43 6.04
C ALA A 31 -3.71 -16.43 4.87
N PRO A 32 -4.78 -16.39 4.04
CA PRO A 32 -4.88 -15.36 3.01
C PRO A 32 -4.64 -14.00 3.66
N ALA A 33 -3.79 -13.18 3.04
CA ALA A 33 -3.58 -11.81 3.48
C ALA A 33 -4.95 -11.12 3.52
N LEU A 34 -5.39 -10.77 4.72
CA LEU A 34 -6.45 -9.79 4.91
C LEU A 34 -5.73 -8.46 5.06
N ALA A 35 -6.07 -7.49 4.22
CA ALA A 35 -5.68 -6.10 4.41
C ALA A 35 -6.04 -5.66 5.83
N ILE A 36 -5.48 -4.53 6.28
CA ILE A 36 -5.91 -3.89 7.52
C ILE A 36 -7.46 -3.88 7.53
N PRO A 37 -8.11 -4.57 8.49
CA PRO A 37 -9.55 -4.76 8.46
C PRO A 37 -10.27 -3.42 8.37
N ASP A 38 -11.26 -3.34 7.48
CA ASP A 38 -12.23 -2.24 7.50
C ASP A 38 -12.99 -2.31 8.85
N PRO A 39 -13.28 -1.19 9.52
CA PRO A 39 -14.17 -1.18 10.68
C PRO A 39 -15.57 -1.81 10.49
N GLY A 40 -15.96 -2.19 9.27
CA GLY A 40 -17.11 -3.05 8.97
C GLY A 40 -16.85 -4.56 9.10
N ASP A 41 -15.58 -4.97 9.09
CA ASP A 41 -15.16 -6.35 9.33
C ASP A 41 -15.10 -6.66 10.83
N THR A 42 -15.24 -7.95 11.15
CA THR A 42 -14.96 -8.41 12.52
C THR A 42 -13.50 -8.03 12.83
N PRO A 43 -13.19 -7.33 13.95
CA PRO A 43 -11.81 -6.96 14.25
C PRO A 43 -10.93 -8.20 14.13
N ALA A 44 -9.88 -8.13 13.29
CA ALA A 44 -8.88 -9.18 13.28
C ALA A 44 -8.42 -9.36 14.73
N ALA A 45 -8.61 -10.57 15.27
CA ALA A 45 -8.21 -10.85 16.64
C ALA A 45 -6.76 -10.43 16.83
N GLU A 46 -6.46 -9.68 17.90
CA GLU A 46 -5.09 -9.34 18.26
C GLU A 46 -4.23 -10.60 18.16
N ARG A 47 -3.27 -10.61 17.24
CA ARG A 47 -2.38 -11.76 17.09
C ARG A 47 -1.44 -11.74 18.28
N LYS A 48 -1.86 -12.41 19.36
CA LYS A 48 -1.04 -12.57 20.56
C LYS A 48 0.23 -13.30 20.16
N VAL A 49 1.34 -12.56 20.12
CA VAL A 49 2.68 -13.12 20.01
C VAL A 49 2.94 -14.05 21.18
N SER A 50 3.69 -15.12 20.92
CA SER A 50 3.94 -16.18 21.88
C SER A 50 4.80 -15.69 23.06
N GLN A 51 4.88 -16.46 24.14
CA GLN A 51 5.76 -16.10 25.26
C GLN A 51 7.25 -16.10 24.86
N SER A 52 7.66 -16.98 23.95
CA SER A 52 9.03 -16.99 23.42
C SER A 52 9.29 -15.74 22.59
N ASP A 53 8.35 -15.35 21.71
CA ASP A 53 8.49 -14.16 20.87
C ASP A 53 8.70 -12.91 21.73
N ARG A 54 7.94 -12.78 22.83
CA ARG A 54 8.09 -11.66 23.78
C ARG A 54 9.45 -11.63 24.47
N ALA A 55 10.00 -12.80 24.78
CA ALA A 55 11.32 -12.91 25.39
C ALA A 55 12.42 -12.54 24.39
N GLU A 56 12.30 -13.00 23.15
CA GLU A 56 13.20 -12.66 22.04
C GLU A 56 13.20 -11.15 21.77
N VAL A 57 12.02 -10.51 21.73
CA VAL A 57 11.91 -9.05 21.55
C VAL A 57 12.58 -8.31 22.70
N ALA A 58 12.34 -8.72 23.95
CA ALA A 58 12.99 -8.11 25.11
C ALA A 58 14.52 -8.26 25.08
N GLU A 59 15.03 -9.42 24.66
CA GLU A 59 16.47 -9.67 24.49
C GLU A 59 17.06 -8.82 23.37
N ALA A 60 16.40 -8.75 22.21
CA ALA A 60 16.84 -7.96 21.06
C ALA A 60 16.91 -6.46 21.37
N ILE A 61 15.92 -5.92 22.10
CA ILE A 61 15.95 -4.54 22.62
C ILE A 61 17.12 -4.35 23.58
N ALA A 62 17.32 -5.27 24.53
CA ALA A 62 18.39 -5.17 25.52
C ALA A 62 19.79 -5.27 24.89
N ALA A 63 19.92 -6.02 23.79
CA ALA A 63 21.15 -6.16 23.01
C ALA A 63 21.38 -5.00 22.01
N GLY A 64 20.37 -4.14 21.78
CA GLY A 64 20.42 -3.08 20.78
C GLY A 64 20.38 -3.59 19.33
N GLU A 65 19.85 -4.79 19.12
CA GLU A 65 19.65 -5.37 17.78
C GLU A 65 18.44 -4.75 17.06
N ILE A 66 17.44 -4.32 17.85
CA ILE A 66 16.30 -3.51 17.42
C ILE A 66 16.16 -2.30 18.37
N PRO A 67 15.51 -1.21 17.95
CA PRO A 67 15.29 -0.05 18.81
C PRO A 67 14.34 -0.37 19.97
N GLY A 68 14.43 0.39 21.05
CA GLY A 68 13.45 0.34 22.14
C GLY A 68 12.05 0.78 21.70
N VAL A 69 11.04 0.50 22.53
CA VAL A 69 9.64 0.87 22.27
C VAL A 69 9.51 2.38 21.99
N GLY A 70 9.06 2.73 20.80
CA GLY A 70 8.94 4.12 20.34
C GLY A 70 10.27 4.89 20.21
N GLU A 71 11.42 4.22 20.35
CA GLU A 71 12.73 4.85 20.17
C GLU A 71 12.92 5.22 18.70
N ILE A 72 13.22 6.50 18.45
CA ILE A 72 13.51 6.99 17.10
C ILE A 72 14.96 6.69 16.76
N VAL A 73 15.18 5.93 15.69
CA VAL A 73 16.49 5.72 15.09
C VAL A 73 16.46 6.08 13.62
N HIS A 74 17.60 6.54 13.10
CA HIS A 74 17.71 6.96 11.71
C HIS A 74 19.17 6.98 11.26
N SER A 75 19.40 6.97 9.96
CA SER A 75 20.73 7.15 9.39
C SER A 75 21.22 8.60 9.59
N ALA A 76 22.55 8.80 9.56
CA ALA A 76 23.18 10.11 9.84
C ALA A 76 22.78 11.25 8.89
N ASN A 77 22.29 10.90 7.70
CA ASN A 77 21.88 11.81 6.62
C ASN A 77 20.36 12.11 6.60
N ILE A 78 19.58 11.60 7.55
CA ILE A 78 18.19 12.01 7.76
C ILE A 78 18.04 12.69 9.12
N LYS A 79 17.16 13.69 9.19
CA LYS A 79 16.76 14.34 10.45
C LYS A 79 15.25 14.39 10.56
N HIS A 80 14.74 14.02 11.73
CA HIS A 80 13.36 14.25 12.11
C HIS A 80 13.20 15.71 12.56
N LEU A 81 12.39 16.50 11.86
CA LEU A 81 12.22 17.93 12.11
C LEU A 81 11.03 18.26 13.01
N ALA A 82 9.91 17.56 12.81
CA ALA A 82 8.68 17.77 13.54
C ALA A 82 7.81 16.51 13.46
N ASN A 83 7.09 16.25 14.54
CA ASN A 83 5.95 15.35 14.59
C ASN A 83 4.73 16.16 15.06
N VAL A 84 3.62 16.05 14.35
CA VAL A 84 2.33 16.60 14.78
C VAL A 84 1.42 15.43 15.15
N PRO A 85 1.18 15.17 16.45
CA PRO A 85 0.33 14.08 16.89
C PRO A 85 -1.09 14.17 16.34
N LYS A 86 -1.79 13.03 16.38
CA LYS A 86 -3.25 12.96 16.16
C LYS A 86 -3.99 13.89 17.12
N ASP A 87 -5.14 14.40 16.66
CA ASP A 87 -5.95 15.36 17.40
C ASP A 87 -7.43 14.94 17.44
N VAL A 88 -8.29 15.47 16.58
CA VAL A 88 -9.73 15.14 16.61
C VAL A 88 -9.98 13.81 15.91
N LEU A 89 -9.29 13.57 14.80
CA LEU A 89 -9.32 12.32 14.06
C LEU A 89 -8.36 11.33 14.74
N ARG A 90 -8.90 10.23 15.26
CA ARG A 90 -8.20 9.29 16.16
C ARG A 90 -7.91 7.95 15.48
N ASP A 91 -8.74 7.55 14.53
CA ASP A 91 -8.58 6.33 13.75
C ASP A 91 -7.34 6.39 12.82
N LYS A 92 -7.01 5.32 12.10
CA LYS A 92 -5.79 5.15 11.30
C LYS A 92 -5.59 6.29 10.31
N ASN A 93 -4.37 6.81 10.26
CA ASN A 93 -3.96 7.71 9.19
C ASN A 93 -3.78 6.92 7.89
N SER A 94 -4.11 7.55 6.76
CA SER A 94 -4.02 6.97 5.43
C SER A 94 -3.25 7.90 4.48
N ASP A 95 -3.53 7.92 3.18
CA ASP A 95 -2.62 8.53 2.23
C ASP A 95 -2.52 10.08 2.28
N LEU A 96 -1.54 10.64 1.57
CA LEU A 96 -1.21 12.07 1.55
C LEU A 96 -1.30 12.67 0.13
N ALA A 97 -1.79 13.91 0.06
CA ALA A 97 -1.68 14.76 -1.12
C ALA A 97 -1.10 16.15 -0.76
N PHE A 98 -0.58 16.88 -1.74
CA PHE A 98 0.04 18.19 -1.52
C PHE A 98 -0.42 19.24 -2.53
N GLN A 99 -0.59 20.48 -2.07
CA GLN A 99 -0.84 21.65 -2.92
C GLN A 99 -0.21 22.91 -2.31
N GLY A 100 0.76 23.47 -3.01
CA GLY A 100 1.53 24.65 -2.63
C GLY A 100 2.21 24.50 -1.27
N ARG A 101 1.61 25.13 -0.25
CA ARG A 101 2.10 25.09 1.14
C ARG A 101 1.29 24.15 2.03
N TYR A 102 0.38 23.36 1.46
CA TYR A 102 -0.51 22.49 2.23
C TYR A 102 -0.22 21.02 1.97
N ALA A 103 -0.34 20.23 3.03
CA ALA A 103 -0.48 18.78 2.96
C ALA A 103 -1.89 18.39 3.40
N PHE A 104 -2.50 17.49 2.67
CA PHE A 104 -3.81 16.89 2.93
C PHE A 104 -3.55 15.47 3.37
N ALA A 105 -3.98 15.13 4.58
CA ALA A 105 -3.73 13.83 5.18
C ALA A 105 -5.03 13.11 5.41
N GLY A 106 -5.19 11.97 4.74
CA GLY A 106 -6.28 11.04 4.94
C GLY A 106 -6.22 10.41 6.33
N ASN A 107 -7.39 10.03 6.84
CA ASN A 107 -7.58 9.34 8.09
C ASN A 107 -8.90 8.57 8.02
N TYR A 108 -9.03 7.40 8.63
CA TYR A 108 -10.27 6.61 8.56
C TYR A 108 -11.50 7.34 9.14
N ASP A 109 -11.30 8.36 9.98
CA ASP A 109 -12.33 9.29 10.46
C ASP A 109 -12.63 10.46 9.49
N GLY A 110 -11.77 10.77 8.52
CA GLY A 110 -11.96 11.84 7.53
C GLY A 110 -10.64 12.35 6.94
N PHE A 111 -10.36 13.66 7.05
CA PHE A 111 -9.06 14.19 6.61
C PHE A 111 -8.63 15.44 7.39
N ARG A 112 -7.33 15.70 7.37
CA ARG A 112 -6.69 16.84 8.03
C ARG A 112 -5.88 17.65 7.03
N ILE A 113 -6.00 18.97 7.10
CA ILE A 113 -5.22 19.92 6.29
C ILE A 113 -4.13 20.52 7.17
N PHE A 114 -2.88 20.41 6.74
CA PHE A 114 -1.71 21.01 7.37
C PHE A 114 -1.15 22.15 6.51
N ASP A 115 -0.80 23.25 7.15
CA ASP A 115 0.10 24.26 6.60
C ASP A 115 1.55 23.84 6.89
N ILE A 116 2.27 23.52 5.83
CA ILE A 116 3.66 23.04 5.83
C ILE A 116 4.65 24.12 5.39
N SER A 117 4.27 25.42 5.37
CA SER A 117 5.21 26.49 4.99
C SER A 117 6.43 26.59 5.90
N ASN A 118 6.27 26.17 7.17
CA ASN A 118 7.38 25.98 8.08
C ASN A 118 7.49 24.48 8.43
N PRO A 119 8.37 23.72 7.76
CA PRO A 119 8.49 22.28 7.95
C PRO A 119 8.99 21.88 9.34
N LYS A 120 9.54 22.81 10.12
CA LYS A 120 9.91 22.58 11.53
C LYS A 120 8.76 22.79 12.51
N ALA A 121 7.66 23.36 12.06
CA ALA A 121 6.46 23.57 12.87
C ALA A 121 5.21 23.60 11.97
N PRO A 122 4.83 22.46 11.35
CA PRO A 122 3.59 22.36 10.61
C PRO A 122 2.41 22.68 11.51
N ARG A 123 1.33 23.24 10.94
CA ARG A 123 0.15 23.64 11.70
C ARG A 123 -1.10 23.06 11.08
N THR A 124 -2.01 22.58 11.91
CA THR A 124 -3.34 22.21 11.43
C THR A 124 -4.12 23.44 11.04
N VAL A 125 -4.71 23.39 9.85
CA VAL A 125 -5.58 24.41 9.28
C VAL A 125 -7.04 24.01 9.51
N ALA A 126 -7.38 22.77 9.19
CA ALA A 126 -8.71 22.20 9.35
C ALA A 126 -8.62 20.69 9.62
N GLN A 127 -9.65 20.16 10.28
CA GLN A 127 -9.92 18.74 10.43
C GLN A 127 -11.38 18.52 10.08
N VAL A 128 -11.64 17.62 9.15
CA VAL A 128 -12.99 17.29 8.69
C VAL A 128 -13.28 15.87 9.14
N LEU A 129 -14.25 15.74 10.05
CA LEU A 129 -14.80 14.45 10.45
C LEU A 129 -15.78 14.01 9.38
N CYS A 130 -15.40 13.00 8.61
CA CYS A 130 -16.22 12.35 7.60
C CYS A 130 -15.87 10.86 7.56
N PRO A 131 -16.40 10.06 8.50
CA PRO A 131 -16.04 8.66 8.62
C PRO A 131 -16.41 7.91 7.33
N GLY A 132 -15.50 7.04 6.92
CA GLY A 132 -15.62 6.33 5.66
C GLY A 132 -14.63 5.18 5.47
N SER A 133 -13.67 4.98 6.39
CA SER A 133 -12.55 4.03 6.27
C SER A 133 -11.73 4.22 4.99
N GLN A 134 -10.44 3.85 5.05
CA GLN A 134 -9.46 4.15 4.01
C GLN A 134 -9.25 5.67 3.83
N ASN A 135 -10.24 6.41 3.32
CA ASN A 135 -10.24 7.89 3.30
C ASN A 135 -8.96 8.47 2.69
N ASP A 136 -8.40 7.77 1.70
CA ASP A 136 -7.33 8.30 0.87
C ASP A 136 -7.79 9.59 0.18
N VAL A 137 -6.85 10.51 0.00
CA VAL A 137 -7.13 11.86 -0.48
C VAL A 137 -6.32 12.20 -1.72
N THR A 138 -6.96 12.85 -2.69
CA THR A 138 -6.28 13.59 -3.74
C THR A 138 -6.86 14.99 -3.89
N VAL A 139 -6.08 15.91 -4.45
CA VAL A 139 -6.50 17.31 -4.66
C VAL A 139 -6.23 17.76 -6.09
N GLU A 140 -7.13 18.56 -6.65
CA GLU A 140 -6.97 19.15 -7.97
C GLU A 140 -7.68 20.51 -8.02
N GLY A 141 -6.90 21.59 -8.12
CA GLY A 141 -7.44 22.95 -8.01
C GLY A 141 -8.13 23.18 -6.67
N ASP A 142 -9.38 23.59 -6.69
CA ASP A 142 -10.19 23.81 -5.47
C ASP A 142 -10.96 22.57 -5.02
N LEU A 143 -10.65 21.38 -5.55
CA LEU A 143 -11.34 20.15 -5.20
C LEU A 143 -10.45 19.20 -4.39
N LEU A 144 -11.07 18.53 -3.41
CA LEU A 144 -10.54 17.37 -2.72
C LEU A 144 -11.46 16.18 -2.95
N PHE A 145 -10.87 15.03 -3.26
CA PHE A 145 -11.54 13.76 -3.44
C PHE A 145 -11.18 12.85 -2.27
N LEU A 146 -12.18 12.26 -1.63
CA LEU A 146 -12.05 11.43 -0.45
C LEU A 146 -12.71 10.07 -0.71
N SER A 147 -11.89 9.02 -0.72
CA SER A 147 -12.33 7.63 -0.77
C SER A 147 -13.25 7.30 0.41
N THR A 148 -14.28 6.49 0.21
CA THR A 148 -15.06 5.87 1.29
C THR A 148 -15.19 4.38 0.97
N ASP A 149 -14.47 3.58 1.73
CA ASP A 149 -14.38 2.12 1.58
C ASP A 149 -14.96 1.40 2.80
N SER A 150 -16.15 1.86 3.21
CA SER A 150 -16.94 1.21 4.22
C SER A 150 -18.40 1.50 3.96
N SER A 151 -19.25 0.51 4.21
CA SER A 151 -20.68 0.62 3.99
C SER A 151 -21.35 1.54 5.04
N ARG A 152 -22.01 2.59 4.56
CA ARG A 152 -22.60 3.68 5.38
C ARG A 152 -24.12 3.75 5.22
N SER A 153 -24.81 4.36 6.20
CA SER A 153 -26.26 4.60 6.14
C SER A 153 -26.72 5.52 5.00
N ASP A 154 -25.85 6.43 4.58
CA ASP A 154 -26.08 7.42 3.54
C ASP A 154 -24.74 8.09 3.15
N ALA A 155 -24.77 8.96 2.14
CA ALA A 155 -23.57 9.65 1.63
C ALA A 155 -23.03 10.77 2.53
N SER A 156 -23.72 11.16 3.61
CA SER A 156 -23.28 12.28 4.44
C SER A 156 -22.08 11.93 5.34
N CYS A 157 -21.39 12.96 5.82
CA CYS A 157 -20.36 12.82 6.86
C CYS A 157 -20.93 12.53 8.26
N ASN A 158 -22.25 12.59 8.44
CA ASN A 158 -22.94 12.19 9.67
C ASN A 158 -23.49 10.76 9.60
N SER A 159 -23.25 10.05 8.50
CA SER A 159 -23.68 8.67 8.33
C SER A 159 -23.12 7.76 9.42
N THR A 160 -23.80 6.64 9.67
CA THR A 160 -23.35 5.59 10.58
C THR A 160 -22.97 4.33 9.81
N THR A 161 -22.13 3.47 10.39
CA THR A 161 -21.82 2.17 9.81
C THR A 161 -23.09 1.35 9.59
N GLN A 162 -23.22 0.75 8.41
CA GLN A 162 -24.31 -0.14 8.03
C GLN A 162 -23.73 -1.40 7.37
N PRO A 163 -24.36 -2.58 7.46
CA PRO A 163 -23.83 -3.77 6.80
C PRO A 163 -23.78 -3.62 5.27
N ALA A 164 -22.72 -4.12 4.64
CA ALA A 164 -22.59 -4.19 3.18
C ALA A 164 -23.63 -5.12 2.52
N THR A 165 -24.35 -5.94 3.30
CA THR A 165 -25.47 -6.76 2.81
C THR A 165 -26.79 -6.01 2.72
N GLU A 166 -26.87 -4.80 3.27
CA GLU A 166 -28.06 -3.95 3.19
C GLU A 166 -28.04 -3.13 1.90
N LYS A 167 -29.12 -3.19 1.13
CA LYS A 167 -29.17 -2.61 -0.23
C LYS A 167 -29.20 -1.08 -0.23
N SER A 168 -29.66 -0.49 0.87
CA SER A 168 -29.74 0.95 1.02
C SER A 168 -28.41 1.58 1.43
N SER A 169 -27.41 0.77 1.78
CA SER A 169 -26.13 1.28 2.23
C SER A 169 -25.40 2.01 1.10
N TRP A 170 -24.54 2.94 1.46
CA TRP A 170 -23.79 3.77 0.53
C TRP A 170 -22.29 3.65 0.78
N GLU A 171 -21.52 3.58 -0.29
CA GLU A 171 -20.06 3.66 -0.33
C GLU A 171 -19.61 4.24 -1.68
N GLY A 172 -18.39 4.78 -1.74
CA GLY A 172 -17.86 5.38 -2.97
C GLY A 172 -17.01 6.62 -2.71
N MET A 173 -17.21 7.68 -3.50
CA MET A 173 -16.36 8.87 -3.50
C MET A 173 -17.09 10.09 -2.96
N LYS A 174 -16.44 10.84 -2.06
CA LYS A 174 -16.91 12.16 -1.60
C LYS A 174 -16.05 13.26 -2.18
N ILE A 175 -16.67 14.39 -2.52
CA ILE A 175 -16.01 15.54 -3.14
C ILE A 175 -16.25 16.79 -2.29
N PHE A 176 -15.16 17.48 -1.99
CA PHE A 176 -15.16 18.71 -1.22
C PHE A 176 -14.61 19.88 -2.05
N ASP A 177 -15.23 21.04 -1.92
CA ASP A 177 -14.61 22.32 -2.27
C ASP A 177 -13.66 22.73 -1.14
N ILE A 178 -12.40 23.00 -1.50
CA ILE A 178 -11.32 23.40 -0.61
C ILE A 178 -10.76 24.78 -0.99
N SER A 179 -11.50 25.62 -1.71
CA SER A 179 -11.09 27.00 -2.04
C SER A 179 -10.73 27.80 -0.79
N ASP A 180 -11.51 27.65 0.30
CA ASP A 180 -11.09 27.99 1.66
C ASP A 180 -10.61 26.75 2.43
N LYS A 181 -9.29 26.59 2.53
CA LYS A 181 -8.65 25.48 3.25
C LYS A 181 -9.04 25.41 4.74
N ARG A 182 -9.59 26.48 5.33
CA ARG A 182 -10.06 26.51 6.73
C ARG A 182 -11.47 25.98 6.89
N ASN A 183 -12.27 26.03 5.82
CA ASN A 183 -13.66 25.62 5.81
C ASN A 183 -13.96 24.77 4.56
N PRO A 184 -13.43 23.54 4.46
CA PRO A 184 -13.80 22.63 3.37
C PRO A 184 -15.31 22.39 3.33
N GLU A 185 -15.91 22.50 2.15
CA GLU A 185 -17.35 22.35 1.95
C GLU A 185 -17.65 21.05 1.19
N TYR A 186 -18.55 20.23 1.72
CA TYR A 186 -19.01 19.02 1.04
C TYR A 186 -19.92 19.39 -0.13
N ILE A 187 -19.60 18.98 -1.36
CA ILE A 187 -20.36 19.41 -2.56
C ILE A 187 -20.98 18.26 -3.36
N ALA A 188 -20.43 17.05 -3.30
CA ALA A 188 -20.97 15.91 -4.04
C ALA A 188 -20.53 14.56 -3.44
N ALA A 189 -21.30 13.52 -3.76
CA ALA A 189 -20.90 12.13 -3.61
C ALA A 189 -21.23 11.37 -4.88
N VAL A 190 -20.42 10.34 -5.16
CA VAL A 190 -20.67 9.39 -6.24
C VAL A 190 -20.57 8.00 -5.66
N GLU A 191 -21.70 7.30 -5.69
CA GLU A 191 -21.76 5.88 -5.33
C GLU A 191 -21.05 5.03 -6.39
N THR A 192 -20.36 3.99 -5.95
CA THR A 192 -19.68 3.01 -6.79
C THR A 192 -20.09 1.59 -6.40
N PRO A 193 -19.99 0.59 -7.29
CA PRO A 193 -20.48 -0.77 -7.00
C PRO A 193 -19.77 -1.50 -5.85
N CYS A 194 -18.54 -1.11 -5.51
CA CYS A 194 -17.69 -1.76 -4.50
C CYS A 194 -16.95 -0.72 -3.65
N GLY A 195 -17.59 0.40 -3.35
CA GLY A 195 -16.95 1.48 -2.59
C GLY A 195 -15.76 2.08 -3.30
N SER A 196 -14.88 2.72 -2.54
CA SER A 196 -13.67 3.32 -3.05
C SER A 196 -12.55 3.09 -2.06
N HIS A 197 -11.79 2.01 -2.25
CA HIS A 197 -10.59 1.73 -1.45
C HIS A 197 -9.57 2.84 -1.72
N THR A 198 -8.90 2.81 -2.86
CA THR A 198 -8.05 3.92 -3.29
C THR A 198 -8.57 4.56 -4.55
N HIS A 199 -8.00 5.70 -4.90
CA HIS A 199 -8.33 6.34 -6.16
C HIS A 199 -7.11 7.05 -6.76
N THR A 200 -7.14 7.21 -8.08
CA THR A 200 -6.08 7.88 -8.84
C THR A 200 -6.69 8.92 -9.78
N LEU A 201 -6.12 10.13 -9.81
CA LEU A 201 -6.54 11.18 -10.73
C LEU A 201 -5.96 10.92 -12.13
N VAL A 202 -6.82 11.07 -13.14
CA VAL A 202 -6.46 11.20 -14.54
C VAL A 202 -7.03 12.54 -15.04
N PRO A 203 -6.32 13.65 -14.76
CA PRO A 203 -6.83 14.98 -15.08
C PRO A 203 -6.83 15.23 -16.59
N GLU A 204 -7.95 15.77 -17.07
CA GLU A 204 -8.12 16.22 -18.44
C GLU A 204 -8.44 17.72 -18.47
N ARG A 205 -8.40 18.33 -19.67
CA ARG A 205 -8.61 19.79 -19.79
C ARG A 205 -9.98 20.24 -19.27
N ARG A 206 -11.05 19.49 -19.53
CA ARG A 206 -12.44 19.88 -19.18
C ARG A 206 -12.99 19.11 -18.00
N ASN A 207 -12.51 17.90 -17.79
CA ASN A 207 -12.99 16.99 -16.76
C ASN A 207 -11.80 16.45 -15.98
N ILE A 208 -12.06 16.00 -14.77
CA ILE A 208 -11.14 15.19 -14.00
C ILE A 208 -11.73 13.79 -14.01
N TYR A 209 -10.93 12.79 -14.33
CA TYR A 209 -11.32 11.40 -14.18
C TYR A 209 -10.69 10.86 -12.90
N LEU A 210 -11.44 10.04 -12.17
CA LEU A 210 -10.94 9.29 -11.01
C LEU A 210 -11.07 7.83 -11.35
N TYR A 211 -9.96 7.10 -11.28
CA TYR A 211 -9.97 5.65 -11.31
C TYR A 211 -10.07 5.17 -9.88
N VAL A 212 -11.22 4.58 -9.56
CA VAL A 212 -11.51 4.04 -8.23
C VAL A 212 -11.15 2.57 -8.22
N SER A 213 -10.22 2.24 -7.34
CA SER A 213 -9.74 0.91 -7.06
C SER A 213 -10.48 0.35 -5.85
N SER A 214 -11.06 -0.83 -6.01
CA SER A 214 -11.72 -1.58 -4.95
C SER A 214 -11.60 -3.07 -5.24
N TYR A 215 -11.84 -3.90 -4.23
CA TYR A 215 -11.73 -5.35 -4.31
C TYR A 215 -12.64 -6.03 -3.27
N SER A 216 -12.47 -7.34 -3.05
CA SER A 216 -13.28 -8.14 -2.11
C SER A 216 -14.78 -8.25 -2.44
N PRO A 217 -15.17 -8.55 -3.69
CA PRO A 217 -16.57 -8.81 -4.01
C PRO A 217 -17.11 -10.03 -3.27
N ASN A 218 -18.41 -10.00 -2.97
CA ASN A 218 -19.09 -11.05 -2.25
C ASN A 218 -20.50 -11.28 -2.81
N ALA A 219 -20.85 -12.54 -3.08
CA ALA A 219 -22.16 -12.90 -3.62
C ALA A 219 -23.34 -12.52 -2.70
N THR A 220 -23.06 -12.23 -1.42
CA THR A 220 -24.07 -11.75 -0.45
C THR A 220 -24.26 -10.24 -0.46
N TYR A 221 -23.34 -9.47 -1.06
CA TYR A 221 -23.44 -8.00 -1.14
C TYR A 221 -24.28 -7.60 -2.35
N PRO A 222 -25.35 -6.80 -2.20
CA PRO A 222 -26.25 -6.50 -3.30
C PRO A 222 -25.64 -5.59 -4.37
N ASP A 223 -24.52 -4.92 -4.08
CA ASP A 223 -23.77 -4.06 -5.02
C ASP A 223 -22.50 -4.74 -5.51
N CYS A 224 -21.58 -5.06 -4.61
CA CYS A 224 -20.26 -5.59 -4.95
C CYS A 224 -20.26 -7.11 -5.21
N GLN A 225 -20.84 -7.52 -6.34
CA GLN A 225 -20.99 -8.92 -6.74
C GLN A 225 -19.75 -9.44 -7.52
N PRO A 226 -19.35 -10.72 -7.34
CA PRO A 226 -18.27 -11.31 -8.11
C PRO A 226 -18.72 -11.71 -9.53
N PRO A 227 -17.82 -11.68 -10.54
CA PRO A 227 -16.45 -11.15 -10.47
C PRO A 227 -16.46 -9.61 -10.46
N HIS A 228 -15.55 -8.97 -9.72
CA HIS A 228 -15.40 -7.51 -9.76
C HIS A 228 -14.37 -7.10 -10.82
N ASP A 229 -13.14 -7.61 -10.74
CA ASP A 229 -12.11 -7.68 -11.81
C ASP A 229 -11.88 -6.39 -12.62
N GLY A 230 -12.18 -5.24 -12.04
CA GLY A 230 -12.31 -3.98 -12.75
C GLY A 230 -12.19 -2.78 -11.86
N ILE A 231 -12.42 -1.61 -12.45
CA ILE A 231 -12.35 -0.32 -11.79
C ILE A 231 -13.55 0.55 -12.16
N SER A 232 -14.01 1.32 -11.17
CA SER A 232 -15.03 2.36 -11.41
C SER A 232 -14.34 3.62 -11.91
N ILE A 233 -14.92 4.28 -12.91
CA ILE A 233 -14.39 5.52 -13.47
C ILE A 233 -15.41 6.61 -13.19
N ILE A 234 -15.03 7.57 -12.34
CA ILE A 234 -15.84 8.75 -12.05
C ILE A 234 -15.35 9.90 -12.92
N LYS A 235 -16.30 10.62 -13.51
CA LYS A 235 -16.05 11.84 -14.28
C LYS A 235 -16.55 13.05 -13.49
N VAL A 236 -15.66 14.01 -13.29
CA VAL A 236 -15.94 15.26 -12.55
C VAL A 236 -15.76 16.44 -13.51
N PRO A 237 -16.84 17.13 -13.92
CA PRO A 237 -16.71 18.34 -14.72
C PRO A 237 -16.07 19.47 -13.90
N ARG A 238 -14.96 20.06 -14.37
CA ARG A 238 -14.22 21.08 -13.60
C ARG A 238 -15.05 22.31 -13.24
N ASN A 239 -15.99 22.70 -14.11
CA ASN A 239 -16.86 23.87 -13.92
C ASN A 239 -18.22 23.54 -13.28
N ALA A 240 -18.47 22.26 -12.98
CA ALA A 240 -19.71 21.78 -12.38
C ALA A 240 -19.44 20.48 -11.59
N PRO A 241 -18.57 20.52 -10.57
CA PRO A 241 -18.17 19.34 -9.81
C PRO A 241 -19.34 18.66 -9.10
N GLU A 242 -20.44 19.39 -8.83
CA GLU A 242 -21.68 18.84 -8.28
C GLU A 242 -22.38 17.83 -9.20
N LYS A 243 -21.97 17.78 -10.48
CA LYS A 243 -22.45 16.81 -11.49
C LYS A 243 -21.52 15.62 -11.66
N ALA A 244 -20.59 15.41 -10.73
CA ALA A 244 -19.76 14.22 -10.73
C ALA A 244 -20.63 12.96 -10.77
N ALA A 245 -20.24 12.00 -11.59
CA ALA A 245 -20.96 10.75 -11.74
C ALA A 245 -20.02 9.65 -12.24
N MET A 246 -20.36 8.40 -11.96
CA MET A 246 -19.70 7.26 -12.59
C MET A 246 -19.95 7.31 -14.10
N SER A 247 -18.90 7.47 -14.88
CA SER A 247 -18.97 7.47 -16.35
C SER A 247 -18.88 6.06 -16.93
N ASN A 248 -18.14 5.17 -16.27
CA ASN A 248 -17.93 3.82 -16.77
C ASN A 248 -17.50 2.88 -15.63
N PHE A 249 -17.68 1.58 -15.86
CA PHE A 249 -17.03 0.52 -15.10
C PHE A 249 -16.22 -0.32 -16.09
N THR A 250 -14.89 -0.40 -15.90
CA THR A 250 -14.01 -1.10 -16.84
C THR A 250 -13.54 -2.40 -16.22
N VAL A 251 -13.97 -3.53 -16.81
CA VAL A 251 -13.39 -4.85 -16.51
C VAL A 251 -11.98 -4.88 -17.06
N LEU A 252 -10.99 -5.01 -16.17
CA LEU A 252 -9.57 -5.04 -16.51
C LEU A 252 -9.13 -6.45 -16.88
N PHE A 253 -9.69 -7.47 -16.25
CA PHE A 253 -9.31 -8.87 -16.45
C PHE A 253 -10.43 -9.69 -17.11
N PRO A 254 -10.75 -9.46 -18.39
CA PRO A 254 -11.78 -10.25 -19.07
C PRO A 254 -11.36 -11.71 -19.22
N GLY A 255 -12.23 -12.66 -18.87
CA GLY A 255 -11.99 -14.09 -19.02
C GLY A 255 -13.24 -14.92 -18.75
N GLU A 256 -13.18 -16.22 -19.06
CA GLU A 256 -14.25 -17.17 -18.73
C GLU A 256 -14.01 -17.76 -17.33
N GLY A 257 -15.09 -18.00 -16.59
CA GLY A 257 -15.03 -18.63 -15.27
C GLY A 257 -15.11 -17.65 -14.10
N PRO A 258 -15.01 -18.15 -12.85
CA PRO A 258 -15.25 -17.36 -11.64
C PRO A 258 -14.10 -16.39 -11.28
N ASP A 259 -12.95 -16.50 -11.96
CA ASP A 259 -11.73 -15.73 -11.67
C ASP A 259 -11.35 -14.75 -12.79
N GLY A 260 -12.20 -14.62 -13.82
CA GLY A 260 -11.93 -13.80 -14.98
C GLY A 260 -10.62 -14.17 -15.68
N GLY A 261 -9.90 -13.17 -16.18
CA GLY A 261 -8.55 -13.30 -16.74
C GLY A 261 -7.42 -13.04 -15.73
N GLY A 262 -7.76 -12.88 -14.44
CA GLY A 262 -6.81 -12.56 -13.38
C GLY A 262 -6.18 -13.79 -12.75
N ASN A 263 -5.32 -13.56 -11.76
CA ASN A 263 -4.72 -14.61 -10.96
C ASN A 263 -5.80 -15.35 -10.15
N PRO A 264 -5.93 -16.69 -10.27
CA PRO A 264 -6.93 -17.45 -9.52
C PRO A 264 -6.62 -17.56 -8.02
N GLY A 265 -5.39 -17.25 -7.60
CA GLY A 265 -4.95 -17.46 -6.22
C GLY A 265 -5.02 -18.94 -5.80
N SER A 266 -5.27 -19.19 -4.51
CA SER A 266 -5.33 -20.55 -3.96
C SER A 266 -6.60 -21.31 -4.42
N PRO A 267 -6.51 -22.64 -4.70
CA PRO A 267 -5.37 -23.53 -4.47
C PRO A 267 -4.35 -23.58 -5.62
N THR A 268 -4.62 -22.93 -6.76
CA THR A 268 -3.77 -22.98 -7.96
C THR A 268 -2.40 -22.35 -7.70
N ASN A 269 -2.39 -21.18 -7.06
CA ASN A 269 -1.21 -20.43 -6.63
C ASN A 269 -1.28 -20.23 -5.10
N PRO A 270 -0.83 -21.22 -4.30
CA PRO A 270 -0.91 -21.15 -2.85
C PRO A 270 -0.14 -19.95 -2.27
N GLY A 271 -0.78 -19.19 -1.39
CA GLY A 271 -0.18 -18.02 -0.74
C GLY A 271 -0.20 -16.73 -1.57
N VAL A 272 -0.79 -16.76 -2.76
CA VAL A 272 -1.02 -15.58 -3.61
C VAL A 272 -2.50 -15.22 -3.56
N ALA A 273 -2.80 -13.93 -3.45
CA ALA A 273 -4.18 -13.44 -3.47
C ALA A 273 -4.83 -13.65 -4.84
N LYS A 274 -6.12 -14.01 -4.82
CA LYS A 274 -6.93 -14.00 -6.04
C LYS A 274 -7.11 -12.55 -6.50
N THR A 275 -6.98 -12.32 -7.79
CA THR A 275 -7.31 -11.04 -8.40
C THR A 275 -8.83 -10.85 -8.35
N THR A 276 -9.26 -9.82 -7.63
CA THR A 276 -10.68 -9.43 -7.54
C THR A 276 -10.91 -7.94 -7.76
N GLY A 277 -9.87 -7.24 -8.21
CA GLY A 277 -9.85 -5.79 -8.34
C GLY A 277 -8.42 -5.29 -8.23
N CYS A 278 -8.24 -4.00 -8.52
CA CYS A 278 -6.97 -3.33 -8.27
C CYS A 278 -6.94 -2.75 -6.87
N HIS A 279 -5.77 -2.79 -6.22
CA HIS A 279 -5.56 -2.14 -4.93
C HIS A 279 -5.16 -0.68 -5.16
N ASP A 280 -3.98 -0.42 -5.73
CA ASP A 280 -3.58 0.90 -6.20
C ASP A 280 -3.29 0.92 -7.70
N LEU A 281 -3.64 2.06 -8.28
CA LEU A 281 -3.20 2.45 -9.61
C LEU A 281 -2.21 3.60 -9.49
N THR A 282 -1.41 3.78 -10.53
CA THR A 282 -0.61 5.00 -10.68
C THR A 282 -0.67 5.43 -12.13
N ALA A 283 -1.18 6.64 -12.35
CA ALA A 283 -1.27 7.27 -13.64
C ALA A 283 -0.07 8.17 -13.92
N LEU A 284 0.33 8.19 -15.18
CA LEU A 284 1.27 9.14 -15.76
C LEU A 284 0.58 9.82 -16.96
N PRO A 285 -0.28 10.81 -16.71
CA PRO A 285 -1.16 11.41 -17.72
C PRO A 285 -0.40 11.96 -18.93
N GLU A 286 0.77 12.59 -18.72
CA GLU A 286 1.60 13.16 -19.80
C GLU A 286 2.06 12.12 -20.84
N LEU A 287 2.07 10.83 -20.50
CA LEU A 287 2.44 9.74 -21.42
C LEU A 287 1.27 8.85 -21.83
N ASP A 288 0.04 9.17 -21.45
CA ASP A 288 -1.14 8.32 -21.63
C ASP A 288 -0.93 6.89 -21.05
N LEU A 289 -0.17 6.77 -19.96
CA LEU A 289 0.14 5.49 -19.32
C LEU A 289 -0.37 5.44 -17.87
N ALA A 290 -0.67 4.23 -17.40
CA ALA A 290 -0.80 3.96 -15.97
C ALA A 290 -0.23 2.57 -15.66
N ALA A 291 0.01 2.27 -14.38
CA ALA A 291 0.33 0.93 -13.90
C ALA A 291 -0.64 0.59 -12.77
N GLY A 292 -0.93 -0.69 -12.59
CA GLY A 292 -1.86 -1.15 -11.55
C GLY A 292 -1.34 -2.37 -10.83
N ALA A 293 -1.51 -2.40 -9.52
CA ALA A 293 -1.24 -3.55 -8.68
C ALA A 293 -2.59 -4.10 -8.22
N CYS A 294 -2.91 -5.33 -8.63
CA CYS A 294 -4.27 -5.86 -8.58
C CYS A 294 -4.37 -7.19 -7.85
N MET A 295 -3.98 -7.18 -6.57
CA MET A 295 -3.94 -8.29 -5.61
C MET A 295 -3.08 -9.50 -6.02
N GLY A 296 -3.26 -10.05 -7.23
CA GLY A 296 -2.49 -11.15 -7.80
C GLY A 296 -1.77 -10.83 -9.11
N ASP A 297 -1.98 -9.63 -9.68
CA ASP A 297 -1.42 -9.22 -10.96
C ASP A 297 -0.79 -7.81 -10.90
N GLY A 298 0.32 -7.62 -11.61
CA GLY A 298 0.84 -6.31 -11.97
C GLY A 298 0.51 -6.00 -13.43
N ILE A 299 -0.05 -4.83 -13.72
CA ILE A 299 -0.50 -4.47 -15.07
C ILE A 299 0.08 -3.15 -15.55
N LEU A 300 0.31 -3.07 -16.86
CA LEU A 300 0.61 -1.83 -17.56
C LEU A 300 -0.61 -1.38 -18.38
N MET A 301 -0.99 -0.13 -18.15
CA MET A 301 -2.07 0.69 -18.66
C MET A 301 -1.88 1.54 -19.91
N SER A 302 -2.76 1.53 -20.90
CA SER A 302 -3.02 2.71 -21.73
C SER A 302 -4.20 3.48 -21.15
N ILE A 303 -4.03 4.79 -20.94
CA ILE A 303 -5.09 5.70 -20.44
C ILE A 303 -5.42 6.82 -21.44
N LYS A 304 -5.01 6.65 -22.71
CA LYS A 304 -5.26 7.60 -23.80
C LYS A 304 -6.74 7.96 -23.97
N ASP A 305 -7.62 6.99 -23.71
CA ASP A 305 -9.04 7.24 -23.48
C ASP A 305 -9.29 7.07 -21.99
N PRO A 306 -9.40 8.16 -21.21
CA PRO A 306 -9.52 8.05 -19.77
C PRO A 306 -10.82 7.35 -19.36
N GLU A 307 -11.86 7.32 -20.18
CA GLU A 307 -13.10 6.58 -19.85
C GLU A 307 -12.99 5.08 -20.14
N ARG A 308 -11.96 4.65 -20.88
CA ARG A 308 -11.79 3.28 -21.37
C ARG A 308 -10.32 2.87 -21.37
N PRO A 309 -9.69 2.76 -20.19
CA PRO A 309 -8.32 2.30 -20.09
C PRO A 309 -8.18 0.87 -20.62
N LYS A 310 -6.99 0.52 -21.10
CA LYS A 310 -6.70 -0.78 -21.70
C LYS A 310 -5.41 -1.37 -21.17
N ILE A 311 -5.45 -2.63 -20.77
CA ILE A 311 -4.23 -3.36 -20.44
C ILE A 311 -3.35 -3.50 -21.69
N ILE A 312 -2.08 -3.15 -21.53
CA ILE A 312 -0.99 -3.33 -22.48
C ILE A 312 -0.23 -4.63 -22.17
N ASP A 313 0.10 -4.83 -20.89
CA ASP A 313 0.82 -6.01 -20.43
C ASP A 313 0.42 -6.38 -19.00
N GLN A 314 0.60 -7.65 -18.65
CA GLN A 314 0.23 -8.24 -17.37
C GLN A 314 1.33 -9.20 -16.92
N VAL A 315 1.74 -9.10 -15.66
CA VAL A 315 2.74 -9.97 -15.03
C VAL A 315 2.20 -10.53 -13.73
N GLN A 316 2.70 -11.71 -13.39
CA GLN A 316 2.45 -12.39 -12.12
C GLN A 316 3.78 -12.83 -11.51
N ASP A 317 3.81 -12.91 -10.19
CA ASP A 317 4.89 -13.51 -9.43
C ASP A 317 4.25 -14.43 -8.38
N ASN A 318 4.00 -15.67 -8.79
CA ASN A 318 3.32 -16.67 -7.96
C ASN A 318 4.26 -17.36 -6.95
N VAL A 319 5.49 -16.85 -6.79
CA VAL A 319 6.49 -17.41 -5.89
C VAL A 319 6.73 -16.46 -4.72
N ASN A 320 7.01 -15.19 -5.02
CA ASN A 320 7.45 -14.23 -4.02
C ASN A 320 6.37 -13.24 -3.61
N PHE A 321 5.52 -12.78 -4.53
CA PHE A 321 4.44 -11.84 -4.23
C PHE A 321 3.23 -12.57 -3.66
N ALA A 322 2.65 -12.00 -2.60
CA ALA A 322 1.41 -12.47 -2.01
C ALA A 322 0.24 -11.52 -2.29
N PHE A 323 0.50 -10.22 -2.28
CA PHE A 323 -0.51 -9.18 -2.45
C PHE A 323 0.05 -7.98 -3.21
N TRP A 324 -0.29 -7.88 -4.49
CA TRP A 324 0.10 -6.73 -5.34
C TRP A 324 -0.64 -5.48 -4.87
N HIS A 325 0.10 -4.58 -4.21
CA HIS A 325 -0.44 -3.44 -3.49
C HIS A 325 -0.38 -2.14 -4.29
N SER A 326 0.82 -1.69 -4.66
CA SER A 326 1.03 -0.41 -5.34
C SER A 326 2.01 -0.50 -6.50
N ALA A 327 1.97 0.50 -7.38
CA ALA A 327 2.88 0.64 -8.51
C ALA A 327 3.50 2.05 -8.52
N THR A 328 4.71 2.22 -9.03
CA THR A 328 5.35 3.53 -9.16
C THR A 328 6.28 3.52 -10.37
N PHE A 329 6.05 4.41 -11.34
CA PHE A 329 6.99 4.57 -12.44
C PHE A 329 8.26 5.26 -11.95
N ASN A 330 9.38 4.99 -12.61
CA ASN A 330 10.54 5.85 -12.49
C ASN A 330 10.39 7.13 -13.32
N GLN A 331 11.35 8.05 -13.16
CA GLN A 331 11.33 9.37 -13.81
C GLN A 331 11.27 9.33 -15.33
N LYS A 332 11.72 8.24 -15.97
CA LYS A 332 11.75 8.09 -17.44
C LYS A 332 10.60 7.23 -17.97
N ALA A 333 9.70 6.78 -17.10
CA ALA A 333 8.63 5.84 -17.42
C ALA A 333 9.12 4.62 -18.21
N ASN A 334 10.33 4.16 -17.88
CA ASN A 334 10.94 2.97 -18.47
C ASN A 334 11.15 1.86 -17.43
N LYS A 335 10.65 2.07 -16.20
CA LYS A 335 10.59 1.08 -15.12
C LYS A 335 9.30 1.27 -14.33
N VAL A 336 8.81 0.19 -13.73
CA VAL A 336 7.77 0.20 -12.69
C VAL A 336 8.30 -0.55 -11.48
N VAL A 337 8.13 0.04 -10.30
CA VAL A 337 8.29 -0.63 -9.02
C VAL A 337 6.90 -1.07 -8.59
N PHE A 338 6.69 -2.37 -8.39
CA PHE A 338 5.49 -2.91 -7.78
C PHE A 338 5.78 -3.33 -6.34
N THR A 339 4.81 -3.17 -5.46
CA THR A 339 4.98 -3.43 -4.03
C THR A 339 4.16 -4.65 -3.62
N ASP A 340 4.78 -5.59 -2.91
CA ASP A 340 4.10 -6.73 -2.27
C ASP A 340 3.78 -6.41 -0.81
N GLU A 341 2.49 -6.30 -0.49
CA GLU A 341 2.02 -6.10 0.88
C GLU A 341 1.70 -7.43 1.56
N LEU A 342 2.70 -8.32 1.60
CA LEU A 342 2.62 -9.59 2.31
C LEU A 342 2.06 -9.41 3.73
N GLY A 343 1.02 -10.18 4.05
CA GLY A 343 0.36 -10.12 5.34
C GLY A 343 -0.56 -8.91 5.55
N GLY A 344 -0.90 -8.19 4.48
CA GLY A 344 -1.91 -7.13 4.45
C GLY A 344 -1.62 -5.98 5.40
N GLY A 345 -0.34 -5.65 5.56
CA GLY A 345 0.10 -4.58 6.45
C GLY A 345 -0.02 -4.89 7.95
N GLY A 346 -0.54 -6.05 8.34
CA GLY A 346 -0.76 -6.42 9.75
C GLY A 346 0.26 -7.40 10.33
N ALA A 347 1.11 -8.01 9.49
CA ALA A 347 2.03 -9.07 9.91
C ALA A 347 3.49 -8.58 10.05
N ALA A 348 4.24 -9.26 10.91
CA ALA A 348 5.69 -9.07 11.02
C ALA A 348 6.40 -9.81 9.88
N THR A 349 6.73 -9.08 8.80
CA THR A 349 7.34 -9.70 7.60
C THR A 349 8.77 -9.28 7.33
N CYS A 350 9.31 -8.28 8.02
CA CYS A 350 10.69 -7.85 7.88
C CYS A 350 11.62 -8.63 8.83
N ASN A 351 11.79 -9.92 8.58
CA ASN A 351 12.64 -10.80 9.39
C ASN A 351 13.36 -11.86 8.54
N ALA A 352 14.30 -12.57 9.16
CA ALA A 352 15.13 -13.56 8.49
C ALA A 352 14.34 -14.74 7.91
N GLU A 353 13.21 -15.12 8.53
CA GLU A 353 12.39 -16.25 8.09
C GLU A 353 11.68 -15.96 6.77
N ILE A 354 11.11 -14.76 6.62
CA ILE A 354 10.47 -14.32 5.37
C ILE A 354 11.50 -14.04 4.28
N GLY A 355 12.68 -13.56 4.68
CA GLY A 355 13.78 -13.26 3.78
C GLY A 355 13.56 -12.00 2.92
N PRO A 356 14.48 -11.76 1.96
CA PRO A 356 14.59 -10.48 1.27
C PRO A 356 13.63 -10.29 0.09
N ASN A 357 13.00 -11.37 -0.41
CA ASN A 357 12.26 -11.33 -1.67
C ASN A 357 10.74 -11.27 -1.51
N ARG A 358 10.20 -11.53 -0.31
CA ARG A 358 8.75 -11.52 -0.04
C ARG A 358 8.40 -10.34 0.86
N GLY A 359 7.22 -9.74 0.70
CA GLY A 359 6.89 -8.47 1.34
C GLY A 359 7.86 -7.35 0.92
N ALA A 360 8.24 -7.38 -0.35
CA ALA A 360 9.32 -6.59 -0.96
C ALA A 360 8.79 -5.86 -2.20
N ASP A 361 9.53 -4.87 -2.66
CA ASP A 361 9.27 -4.29 -3.97
C ASP A 361 9.87 -5.17 -5.07
N GLY A 362 9.16 -5.33 -6.19
CA GLY A 362 9.63 -5.93 -7.43
C GLY A 362 9.89 -4.85 -8.47
N ILE A 363 11.09 -4.84 -9.05
CA ILE A 363 11.51 -3.83 -10.04
C ILE A 363 11.41 -4.44 -11.43
N TYR A 364 10.64 -3.79 -12.30
CA TYR A 364 10.41 -4.21 -13.67
C TYR A 364 10.86 -3.13 -14.63
N ASP A 365 11.65 -3.50 -15.64
CA ASP A 365 11.91 -2.62 -16.77
C ASP A 365 10.72 -2.66 -17.74
N ILE A 366 10.41 -1.53 -18.36
CA ILE A 366 9.48 -1.45 -19.48
C ILE A 366 10.28 -1.51 -20.78
N VAL A 367 10.11 -2.59 -21.55
CA VAL A 367 10.70 -2.77 -22.87
C VAL A 367 9.64 -2.55 -23.96
N GLY A 368 10.05 -2.25 -25.20
CA GLY A 368 9.11 -1.99 -26.29
C GLY A 368 8.52 -0.58 -26.28
N LYS A 369 7.50 -0.34 -27.11
CA LYS A 369 6.87 0.99 -27.31
C LYS A 369 5.39 0.87 -27.62
N GLY A 370 4.62 1.91 -27.29
CA GLY A 370 3.18 1.95 -27.53
C GLY A 370 2.47 0.79 -26.84
N GLU A 371 1.58 0.12 -27.57
CA GLU A 371 0.85 -1.08 -27.13
C GLU A 371 1.71 -2.36 -27.18
N LYS A 372 2.98 -2.27 -27.61
CA LYS A 372 3.94 -3.38 -27.57
C LYS A 372 4.90 -3.27 -26.39
N ARG A 373 4.56 -2.45 -25.38
CA ARG A 373 5.35 -2.40 -24.15
C ARG A 373 5.18 -3.70 -23.38
N GLY A 374 6.23 -4.11 -22.69
CA GLY A 374 6.18 -5.27 -21.80
C GLY A 374 7.02 -5.03 -20.55
N LEU A 375 6.61 -5.66 -19.45
CA LEU A 375 7.24 -5.63 -18.14
C LEU A 375 8.23 -6.79 -18.03
N VAL A 376 9.49 -6.47 -17.70
CA VAL A 376 10.56 -7.46 -17.53
C VAL A 376 11.11 -7.34 -16.12
N PHE A 377 10.88 -8.37 -15.30
CA PHE A 377 11.39 -8.45 -13.93
C PHE A 377 12.92 -8.37 -13.89
N ARG A 378 13.46 -7.65 -12.89
CA ARG A 378 14.90 -7.45 -12.70
C ARG A 378 15.40 -7.90 -11.34
N SER A 379 14.83 -7.39 -10.26
CA SER A 379 15.24 -7.73 -8.90
C SER A 379 14.17 -7.32 -7.89
N TYR A 380 14.39 -7.70 -6.63
CA TYR A 380 13.62 -7.21 -5.50
C TYR A 380 14.38 -6.15 -4.73
N TYR A 381 13.64 -5.31 -3.99
CA TYR A 381 14.17 -4.45 -2.95
C TYR A 381 13.36 -4.65 -1.66
N LYS A 382 14.07 -4.87 -0.56
CA LYS A 382 13.51 -4.88 0.79
C LYS A 382 14.46 -4.15 1.72
N ILE A 383 13.93 -3.47 2.72
CA ILE A 383 14.78 -2.82 3.73
C ILE A 383 15.73 -3.85 4.36
N PRO A 384 17.00 -3.48 4.62
CA PRO A 384 17.99 -4.41 5.15
C PRO A 384 17.84 -4.64 6.67
N ARG A 385 16.97 -3.87 7.33
CA ARG A 385 16.72 -3.94 8.78
C ARG A 385 15.68 -5.01 9.08
N HIS A 386 16.00 -5.87 10.04
CA HIS A 386 15.00 -6.75 10.63
C HIS A 386 14.25 -6.02 11.73
N GLN A 387 12.97 -6.34 11.86
CA GLN A 387 12.07 -5.82 12.89
C GLN A 387 11.59 -6.96 13.79
N ALA A 388 11.05 -6.60 14.95
CA ALA A 388 10.50 -7.54 15.91
C ALA A 388 9.30 -8.31 15.37
N SER A 389 9.01 -9.46 15.96
CA SER A 389 7.75 -10.19 15.75
C SER A 389 6.51 -9.42 16.25
N THR A 390 6.71 -8.36 17.03
CA THR A 390 5.67 -7.43 17.50
C THR A 390 5.46 -6.23 16.57
N GLU A 391 6.18 -6.14 15.46
CA GLU A 391 6.12 -5.03 14.51
C GLU A 391 5.50 -5.48 13.20
N ASN A 392 4.42 -4.82 12.77
CA ASN A 392 3.97 -4.97 11.39
C ASN A 392 4.97 -4.24 10.48
N CYS A 393 5.51 -4.94 9.50
CA CYS A 393 6.48 -4.36 8.59
C CYS A 393 6.39 -5.05 7.24
N VAL A 394 6.20 -4.25 6.20
CA VAL A 394 6.13 -4.66 4.80
C VAL A 394 6.23 -3.42 3.91
N ALA A 395 6.63 -3.60 2.65
CA ALA A 395 6.70 -2.53 1.66
C ALA A 395 5.31 -1.88 1.48
N HIS A 396 5.26 -0.55 1.41
CA HIS A 396 4.01 0.21 1.21
C HIS A 396 4.25 1.49 0.40
N ASN A 397 3.33 2.45 0.46
CA ASN A 397 3.31 3.65 -0.40
C ASN A 397 4.58 4.53 -0.30
N GLY A 398 5.07 4.94 -1.47
CA GLY A 398 6.22 5.83 -1.60
C GLY A 398 6.18 6.70 -2.85
N SER A 399 7.14 7.60 -2.99
CA SER A 399 7.24 8.54 -4.11
C SER A 399 8.68 8.71 -4.57
N LEU A 400 8.85 9.17 -5.81
CA LEU A 400 10.16 9.50 -6.33
C LEU A 400 10.75 10.74 -5.64
N ILE A 401 12.07 10.72 -5.44
CA ILE A 401 12.85 11.92 -5.19
C ILE A 401 13.39 12.42 -6.53
N PRO A 402 12.92 13.57 -7.06
CA PRO A 402 13.22 13.98 -8.42
C PRO A 402 14.66 14.46 -8.58
N VAL A 403 15.54 13.55 -9.02
CA VAL A 403 16.92 13.86 -9.38
C VAL A 403 17.19 13.44 -10.82
N LYS A 404 17.54 14.40 -11.67
CA LYS A 404 17.76 14.14 -13.09
C LYS A 404 18.82 13.05 -13.29
N GLY A 405 18.44 11.98 -14.00
CA GLY A 405 19.33 10.87 -14.34
C GLY A 405 19.53 9.83 -13.23
N ARG A 406 18.85 9.95 -12.09
CA ARG A 406 18.86 8.95 -11.02
C ARG A 406 17.43 8.54 -10.70
N ASP A 407 17.23 7.26 -10.39
CA ASP A 407 15.96 6.76 -9.91
C ASP A 407 16.08 6.55 -8.40
N LEU A 408 15.46 7.46 -7.65
CA LEU A 408 15.49 7.52 -6.19
C LEU A 408 14.05 7.55 -5.69
N MET A 409 13.79 6.84 -4.59
CA MET A 409 12.48 6.76 -3.96
C MET A 409 12.60 6.93 -2.46
N VAL A 410 11.59 7.57 -1.88
CA VAL A 410 11.29 7.50 -0.45
C VAL A 410 10.00 6.71 -0.28
N GLN A 411 9.94 5.84 0.71
CA GLN A 411 8.86 4.88 0.83
C GLN A 411 8.60 4.50 2.29
N ALA A 412 7.33 4.27 2.61
CA ALA A 412 6.90 3.75 3.89
C ALA A 412 6.99 2.22 3.96
N TRP A 413 7.30 1.71 5.16
CA TRP A 413 7.48 0.30 5.46
C TRP A 413 6.74 -0.10 6.76
N TYR A 414 5.58 0.53 7.04
CA TYR A 414 4.87 0.39 8.32
C TYR A 414 5.79 0.69 9.51
N GLN A 415 5.88 -0.18 10.53
CA GLN A 415 6.81 0.03 11.66
C GLN A 415 8.29 -0.09 11.25
N GLY A 416 8.61 -0.65 10.07
CA GLY A 416 9.94 -0.51 9.47
C GLY A 416 10.30 0.92 9.03
N GLY A 417 9.36 1.86 9.21
CA GLY A 417 9.54 3.29 9.09
C GLY A 417 9.58 3.78 7.64
N VAL A 418 10.53 4.65 7.37
CA VAL A 418 10.76 5.31 6.09
C VAL A 418 12.13 4.90 5.56
N SER A 419 12.14 4.35 4.36
CA SER A 419 13.35 4.01 3.60
C SER A 419 13.52 5.00 2.45
N VAL A 420 14.73 5.53 2.29
CA VAL A 420 15.14 6.23 1.08
C VAL A 420 16.14 5.36 0.35
N TRP A 421 15.87 5.05 -0.91
CA TRP A 421 16.61 4.07 -1.67
C TRP A 421 16.80 4.45 -3.14
N GLU A 422 17.77 3.82 -3.77
CA GLU A 422 18.14 4.03 -5.16
C GLU A 422 17.91 2.76 -5.98
N PHE A 423 17.37 2.92 -7.17
CA PHE A 423 17.15 1.86 -8.17
C PHE A 423 17.48 2.29 -9.60
N THR A 424 18.41 3.24 -9.73
CA THR A 424 18.96 3.66 -11.03
C THR A 424 19.47 2.45 -11.83
N ASP A 425 20.12 1.51 -11.15
CA ASP A 425 20.38 0.16 -11.65
C ASP A 425 19.26 -0.77 -11.15
N SER A 426 18.41 -1.22 -12.06
CA SER A 426 17.27 -2.08 -11.75
C SER A 426 17.68 -3.45 -11.18
N SER A 427 18.94 -3.85 -11.29
CA SER A 427 19.44 -5.14 -10.78
C SER A 427 20.15 -5.04 -9.42
N ASN A 428 20.39 -3.82 -8.93
CA ASN A 428 21.12 -3.60 -7.69
C ASN A 428 20.55 -2.41 -6.90
N PRO A 429 19.26 -2.49 -6.48
CA PRO A 429 18.67 -1.47 -5.64
C PRO A 429 19.33 -1.46 -4.26
N ARG A 430 19.43 -0.28 -3.65
CA ARG A 430 20.07 -0.14 -2.34
C ARG A 430 19.46 0.97 -1.51
N GLU A 431 19.39 0.75 -0.21
CA GLU A 431 19.04 1.80 0.73
C GLU A 431 20.16 2.83 0.83
N ILE A 432 19.78 4.10 0.97
CA ILE A 432 20.71 5.24 1.12
C ILE A 432 20.50 6.00 2.42
N ALA A 433 19.30 5.94 3.01
CA ALA A 433 18.97 6.53 4.28
C ALA A 433 17.70 5.89 4.86
N TYR A 434 17.50 5.98 6.17
CA TYR A 434 16.27 5.53 6.81
C TYR A 434 15.91 6.37 8.04
N PHE A 435 14.65 6.28 8.44
CA PHE A 435 14.10 6.75 9.71
C PHE A 435 13.07 5.73 10.17
N GLU A 436 13.14 5.28 11.41
CA GLU A 436 12.12 4.39 11.98
C GLU A 436 11.91 4.70 13.46
N ARG A 437 10.81 4.16 13.98
CA ARG A 437 10.55 4.06 15.42
C ARG A 437 10.59 2.59 15.75
N GLY A 438 11.20 2.24 16.88
CA GLY A 438 11.05 0.89 17.41
C GLY A 438 9.59 0.57 17.72
N PRO A 439 9.30 -0.67 18.16
CA PRO A 439 7.95 -1.21 18.24
C PRO A 439 7.00 -0.31 19.01
N ASP A 440 5.77 -0.15 18.53
CA ASP A 440 4.68 0.51 19.27
C ASP A 440 4.38 -0.24 20.58
N ASN A 441 4.60 -1.56 20.62
CA ASN A 441 4.43 -2.40 21.80
C ASN A 441 5.42 -3.58 21.81
N ALA A 442 6.14 -3.80 22.92
CA ALA A 442 7.10 -4.90 23.05
C ALA A 442 6.48 -6.29 23.24
N THR A 443 5.16 -6.40 23.43
CA THR A 443 4.49 -7.64 23.86
C THR A 443 3.29 -8.06 23.01
N THR A 444 2.85 -7.20 22.11
CA THR A 444 1.68 -7.44 21.25
C THR A 444 1.99 -6.90 19.87
N LEU A 445 1.70 -7.70 18.84
CA LEU A 445 1.74 -7.22 17.46
C LEU A 445 0.59 -6.22 17.26
N THR A 446 0.95 -4.98 16.95
CA THR A 446 0.01 -3.89 16.68
C THR A 446 0.27 -3.31 15.30
N SER A 447 -0.76 -2.74 14.67
CA SER A 447 -0.62 -2.05 13.39
C SER A 447 -0.20 -0.61 13.67
N GLY A 448 0.95 -0.21 13.12
CA GLY A 448 1.54 1.11 13.35
C GLY A 448 2.55 1.49 12.28
N GLY A 449 3.28 2.57 12.55
CA GLY A 449 4.32 3.12 11.69
C GLY A 449 3.79 3.87 10.47
N SER A 450 4.67 4.17 9.52
CA SER A 450 4.35 4.99 8.35
C SER A 450 3.35 4.30 7.41
N TRP A 451 2.18 4.92 7.16
CA TRP A 451 1.27 4.50 6.09
C TRP A 451 1.86 4.92 4.73
N SER A 452 2.10 6.22 4.53
CA SER A 452 2.81 6.71 3.36
C SER A 452 3.95 7.65 3.74
N ALA A 453 4.93 7.76 2.84
CA ALA A 453 6.08 8.65 3.01
C ALA A 453 6.50 9.25 1.68
N TYR A 454 6.33 10.57 1.53
CA TYR A 454 6.46 11.26 0.25
C TYR A 454 7.41 12.44 0.27
N TYR A 455 8.18 12.60 -0.82
CA TYR A 455 9.03 13.76 -1.01
C TYR A 455 8.23 14.90 -1.63
N TYR A 456 8.22 16.06 -0.95
CA TYR A 456 7.60 17.26 -1.47
C TYR A 456 8.44 18.50 -1.14
N ASN A 457 8.92 19.20 -2.19
CA ASN A 457 9.52 20.53 -2.08
C ASN A 457 10.68 20.68 -1.08
N GLY A 458 11.53 19.64 -0.94
CA GLY A 458 12.74 19.64 -0.13
C GLY A 458 12.66 18.85 1.18
N TYR A 459 11.50 18.27 1.47
CA TYR A 459 11.22 17.53 2.71
C TYR A 459 10.51 16.22 2.40
N ILE A 460 10.58 15.30 3.34
CA ILE A 460 9.80 14.07 3.32
C ILE A 460 8.70 14.21 4.37
N TYR A 461 7.47 13.90 3.99
CA TYR A 461 6.31 13.92 4.87
C TYR A 461 5.79 12.50 5.02
N SER A 462 5.54 12.06 6.25
CA SER A 462 4.97 10.74 6.50
C SER A 462 3.72 10.83 7.36
N ASN A 463 2.70 10.08 7.00
CA ASN A 463 1.47 9.94 7.77
C ASN A 463 1.54 8.61 8.55
N ASP A 464 2.06 8.67 9.77
CA ASP A 464 2.18 7.51 10.64
C ASP A 464 0.79 7.13 11.18
N ILE A 465 0.45 5.84 11.07
CA ILE A 465 -0.83 5.22 11.44
C ILE A 465 -1.24 5.58 12.85
N SER A 466 -0.28 5.61 13.78
CA SER A 466 -0.52 5.76 15.22
C SER A 466 0.00 7.10 15.74
N ASN A 467 1.19 7.51 15.28
CA ASN A 467 1.97 8.59 15.89
C ASN A 467 1.77 9.97 15.22
N GLY A 468 1.00 10.05 14.13
CA GLY A 468 0.63 11.32 13.51
C GLY A 468 1.46 11.71 12.30
N PHE A 469 1.66 13.01 12.08
CA PHE A 469 2.27 13.54 10.86
C PHE A 469 3.73 13.94 11.09
N ASP A 470 4.64 13.25 10.43
CA ASP A 470 6.08 13.50 10.52
C ASP A 470 6.61 14.34 9.37
N VAL A 471 7.59 15.17 9.69
CA VAL A 471 8.40 15.89 8.72
C VAL A 471 9.86 15.51 8.90
N LEU A 472 10.43 14.94 7.85
CA LEU A 472 11.83 14.55 7.78
C LEU A 472 12.57 15.43 6.76
N ARG A 473 13.87 15.57 6.97
CA ARG A 473 14.77 16.19 6.01
C ARG A 473 15.94 15.27 5.72
N ILE A 474 16.17 15.01 4.44
CA ILE A 474 17.36 14.32 3.97
C ILE A 474 18.44 15.34 3.57
N ASP A 475 19.64 15.14 4.10
CA ASP A 475 20.84 15.91 3.81
C ASP A 475 21.84 14.94 3.16
N ASP A 476 21.69 14.71 1.85
CA ASP A 476 22.51 13.78 1.09
C ASP A 476 22.81 14.32 -0.31
N TRP A 477 24.08 14.32 -0.73
CA TRP A 477 24.49 14.83 -2.03
C TRP A 477 23.77 14.15 -3.20
N ARG A 478 23.31 12.91 -3.02
CA ARG A 478 22.54 12.14 -4.01
C ARG A 478 21.14 12.70 -4.22
N THR A 479 20.53 13.30 -3.20
CA THR A 479 19.16 13.78 -3.19
C THR A 479 19.06 15.31 -3.23
N ASP A 480 20.12 16.03 -2.85
CA ASP A 480 20.18 17.49 -2.82
C ASP A 480 19.71 18.19 -4.12
N PRO A 481 19.99 17.67 -5.34
CA PRO A 481 19.46 18.28 -6.55
C PRO A 481 17.93 18.38 -6.59
N ALA A 482 17.20 17.50 -5.90
CA ALA A 482 15.74 17.51 -5.86
C ALA A 482 15.18 18.75 -5.14
N LYS A 483 15.99 19.46 -4.34
CA LYS A 483 15.58 20.69 -3.63
C LYS A 483 15.28 21.85 -4.59
N TRP A 484 15.78 21.74 -5.83
CA TRP A 484 15.55 22.70 -6.92
C TRP A 484 14.30 22.40 -7.74
N VAL A 485 13.73 21.20 -7.60
CA VAL A 485 12.45 20.85 -8.24
C VAL A 485 11.34 21.30 -7.31
N ARG A 486 10.50 22.22 -7.79
CA ARG A 486 9.35 22.74 -7.06
C ARG A 486 8.07 22.30 -7.76
N LEU A 487 7.20 21.65 -7.00
CA LEU A 487 5.90 21.19 -7.44
C LEU A 487 4.82 22.06 -6.80
N ASP A 488 3.90 22.58 -7.60
CA ASP A 488 2.73 23.31 -7.09
C ASP A 488 1.68 22.36 -6.53
N GLN A 489 1.65 21.11 -7.00
CA GLN A 489 0.74 20.06 -6.54
C GLN A 489 1.43 18.71 -6.68
N LEU A 490 1.11 17.77 -5.79
CA LEU A 490 1.55 16.38 -5.90
C LEU A 490 0.47 15.46 -5.33
N ASN A 491 -0.14 14.66 -6.20
CA ASN A 491 -0.87 13.45 -5.85
C ASN A 491 0.02 12.31 -6.32
N VAL A 492 0.55 11.47 -5.42
CA VAL A 492 1.68 10.60 -5.78
C VAL A 492 1.32 9.54 -6.81
N GLN A 493 0.10 9.01 -6.72
CA GLN A 493 -0.49 8.06 -7.67
C GLN A 493 -0.82 8.72 -9.01
N THR A 494 -0.80 10.05 -9.12
CA THR A 494 -0.86 10.77 -10.40
C THR A 494 0.47 11.45 -10.61
N GLN A 495 1.46 10.68 -11.04
CA GLN A 495 2.84 11.14 -11.10
C GLN A 495 2.97 12.32 -12.06
N PRO A 496 3.51 13.47 -11.61
CA PRO A 496 3.73 14.61 -12.47
C PRO A 496 4.94 14.37 -13.36
N ASP A 497 5.06 15.19 -14.39
CA ASP A 497 6.34 15.42 -15.03
C ASP A 497 7.21 16.31 -14.12
N TYR A 498 8.28 15.75 -13.59
CA TYR A 498 9.18 16.44 -12.69
C TYR A 498 10.16 17.39 -13.40
N PHE A 499 10.34 17.28 -14.73
CA PHE A 499 11.43 17.98 -15.45
C PHE A 499 11.05 18.62 -16.79
N GLY A 500 9.88 18.37 -17.36
CA GLY A 500 9.57 18.68 -18.75
C GLY A 500 10.06 17.56 -19.69
N TRP A 501 9.15 16.76 -20.24
CA TRP A 501 9.42 15.67 -21.20
C TRP A 501 9.92 16.15 -22.56
#